data_AF-A0A1G2G6B9-F1
#
_entry.id   AF-A0A1G2G6B9-F1
#
_cell.length_a   1.000
_cell.length_b   1.000
_cell.length_c   1.000
_cell.angle_alpha   90.00
_cell.angle_beta   90.00
_cell.angle_gamma   90.00
#
_symmetry.space_group_name_H-M   'P 1'
#
loop_
_entity.id
_entity.type
_entity.pdbx_description
1 polymer ?
#
loop_
_entity_poly.entity_id
_entity_poly.type
_entity_poly.pdbx_seq_one_letter_code
_entity_poly.pdbx_strand_id
1 'polypeptide(L)'
;MKTGSSRIAKDLRTEAKTQSNSHEVNLTKKGRIISVKRITKRTTHVAIKVPEDFSFIAGQYIWLMIPKLEYPDPKGNVRMFSIASSPNRHGQIDIIFRTSESGYKKTLIAMKPGTGVIFSGPYGSLRLPEDTSLPIILVAGGVGVVPFLSMIRFSSETSSGHEIALAYANDGKDESAYLDELSQLAKNNPKFTLATFFGLVDQTALEKFAGREALWFVAGPRGFVDYVGNFLTQHRVPSERIVFEQFYPGQLLKSEFEQKLESVNPDFAAAGYPYLLALDNASNHIVITDTNGIILYANKGAETMTGYTLAEMKGNTPRLWGGLMPVDFYKDLRQTIKYDRQAFCGEIKNRRKNQSEYYALMRVSPIINANDALIGFVATEEEVTIQKRIEKDLGDARMAAQNVFEDLEDEKEKLAQTKAKDEAILASIAAGCIAVNKNGEIILMNKTAEKMLGYTGKESIGKKWYEVLHLQDESCNLIPPEKGAIYAALSASITNTVIATTTSFYFSRYNS
;
A
#
# COMPACT_ATOMS: atom_id res chain seq x y z
N MET A 1 -27.10 -38.57 -2.00
CA MET A 1 -25.75 -38.51 -2.59
C MET A 1 -25.77 -37.68 -3.89
N LYS A 2 -25.88 -36.35 -3.80
CA LYS A 2 -25.91 -35.42 -4.97
C LYS A 2 -25.21 -34.08 -4.65
N THR A 3 -24.01 -34.10 -4.05
CA THR A 3 -23.36 -32.87 -3.55
C THR A 3 -21.87 -32.73 -3.87
N GLY A 4 -21.23 -33.71 -4.54
CA GLY A 4 -19.80 -33.66 -4.87
C GLY A 4 -19.48 -32.76 -6.07
N SER A 5 -20.20 -32.94 -7.19
CA SER A 5 -19.81 -32.37 -8.48
C SER A 5 -20.09 -30.87 -8.67
N SER A 6 -20.87 -30.21 -7.78
CA SER A 6 -21.14 -28.76 -7.88
C SER A 6 -20.11 -27.88 -7.15
N ARG A 7 -19.19 -28.47 -6.39
CA ARG A 7 -18.16 -27.73 -5.63
C ARG A 7 -16.86 -27.50 -6.41
N ILE A 8 -16.52 -28.37 -7.36
CA ILE A 8 -15.19 -28.42 -7.99
C ILE A 8 -14.81 -27.14 -8.72
N ALA A 9 -15.60 -26.66 -9.71
CA ALA A 9 -15.22 -25.41 -10.40
C ALA A 9 -15.39 -24.19 -9.49
N LYS A 10 -16.29 -24.25 -8.51
CA LYS A 10 -16.46 -23.19 -7.51
C LYS A 10 -15.23 -23.07 -6.60
N ASP A 11 -14.65 -24.19 -6.18
CA ASP A 11 -13.46 -24.25 -5.34
C ASP A 11 -12.23 -23.80 -6.13
N LEU A 12 -12.06 -24.27 -7.38
CA LEU A 12 -11.01 -23.79 -8.30
C LEU A 12 -11.10 -22.29 -8.57
N ARG A 13 -12.31 -21.73 -8.68
CA ARG A 13 -12.55 -20.28 -8.82
C ARG A 13 -12.30 -19.50 -7.54
N THR A 14 -12.63 -20.06 -6.39
CA THR A 14 -12.46 -19.40 -5.08
C THR A 14 -10.98 -19.34 -4.72
N GLU A 15 -10.24 -20.43 -4.92
CA GLU A 15 -8.78 -20.47 -4.75
C GLU A 15 -8.05 -19.52 -5.72
N ALA A 16 -8.54 -19.38 -6.97
CA ALA A 16 -8.01 -18.41 -7.93
C ALA A 16 -8.09 -16.97 -7.41
N LYS A 17 -9.19 -16.61 -6.74
CA LYS A 17 -9.39 -15.27 -6.17
C LYS A 17 -8.43 -15.00 -5.01
N THR A 18 -8.23 -15.99 -4.13
CA THR A 18 -7.36 -15.86 -2.96
C THR A 18 -5.88 -15.71 -3.35
N GLN A 19 -5.40 -16.42 -4.37
CA GLN A 19 -4.01 -16.27 -4.86
C GLN A 19 -3.76 -14.96 -5.62
N SER A 20 -4.80 -14.33 -6.17
CA SER A 20 -4.67 -13.02 -6.82
C SER A 20 -4.45 -11.86 -5.83
N ASN A 21 -4.64 -12.06 -4.52
CA ASN A 21 -4.52 -10.98 -3.53
C ASN A 21 -3.11 -10.79 -2.95
N SER A 22 -2.11 -11.59 -3.34
CA SER A 22 -0.71 -11.43 -2.91
C SER A 22 0.18 -10.98 -4.07
N HIS A 23 0.29 -9.67 -4.31
CA HIS A 23 0.96 -9.10 -5.49
C HIS A 23 2.45 -8.75 -5.31
N GLU A 24 3.16 -9.37 -4.36
CA GLU A 24 4.63 -9.42 -4.43
C GLU A 24 5.07 -10.69 -5.16
N VAL A 25 5.29 -10.59 -6.47
CA VAL A 25 5.92 -11.67 -7.24
C VAL A 25 7.41 -11.72 -6.87
N ASN A 26 7.74 -12.54 -5.88
CA ASN A 26 9.13 -12.77 -5.44
C ASN A 26 9.92 -13.60 -6.47
N LEU A 27 10.51 -12.91 -7.46
CA LEU A 27 11.37 -13.48 -8.51
C LEU A 27 12.70 -14.00 -7.96
N THR A 28 12.68 -15.22 -7.42
CA THR A 28 13.81 -15.78 -6.65
C THR A 28 14.50 -16.97 -7.34
N LYS A 29 13.79 -17.71 -8.21
CA LYS A 29 14.31 -18.96 -8.78
C LYS A 29 15.10 -18.70 -10.07
N LYS A 30 16.22 -19.41 -10.25
CA LYS A 30 17.07 -19.30 -11.45
C LYS A 30 16.78 -20.46 -12.39
N GLY A 31 16.68 -20.16 -13.69
CA GLY A 31 16.55 -21.15 -14.76
C GLY A 31 17.56 -20.89 -15.88
N ARG A 32 17.65 -21.82 -16.83
CA ARG A 32 18.47 -21.64 -18.04
C ARG A 32 17.73 -22.11 -19.29
N ILE A 33 17.86 -21.36 -20.38
CA ILE A 33 17.33 -21.77 -21.68
C ILE A 33 18.02 -23.06 -22.13
N ILE A 34 17.25 -24.10 -22.44
CA ILE A 34 17.75 -25.35 -23.04
C ILE A 34 17.68 -25.23 -24.56
N SER A 35 16.53 -24.80 -25.08
CA SER A 35 16.34 -24.60 -26.52
C SER A 35 15.20 -23.63 -26.80
N VAL A 36 15.27 -22.98 -27.95
CA VAL A 36 14.23 -22.14 -28.51
C VAL A 36 13.95 -22.66 -29.91
N LYS A 37 12.70 -23.06 -30.18
CA LYS A 37 12.31 -23.68 -31.46
C LYS A 37 11.02 -23.05 -31.97
N ARG A 38 11.04 -22.59 -33.22
CA ARG A 38 9.83 -22.18 -33.92
C ARG A 38 9.11 -23.46 -34.38
N ILE A 39 7.90 -23.68 -33.89
CA ILE A 39 7.12 -24.91 -34.15
C ILE A 39 6.04 -24.71 -35.21
N THR A 40 5.60 -23.47 -35.44
CA THR A 40 4.71 -23.07 -36.56
C THR A 40 5.15 -21.71 -37.10
N LYS A 41 4.51 -21.15 -38.14
CA LYS A 41 4.89 -19.81 -38.61
C LYS A 41 4.71 -18.77 -37.52
N ARG A 42 3.82 -18.94 -36.54
CA ARG A 42 3.61 -17.92 -35.49
C ARG A 42 3.75 -18.45 -34.08
N THR A 43 4.25 -19.65 -33.86
CA THR A 43 4.37 -20.23 -32.51
C THR A 43 5.80 -20.67 -32.22
N THR A 44 6.28 -20.34 -31.02
CA THR A 44 7.61 -20.68 -30.53
C THR A 44 7.49 -21.50 -29.25
N HIS A 45 8.28 -22.57 -29.15
CA HIS A 45 8.51 -23.39 -27.96
C HIS A 45 9.86 -23.00 -27.35
N VAL A 46 9.88 -22.80 -26.04
CA VAL A 46 11.10 -22.63 -25.26
C VAL A 46 11.15 -23.68 -24.16
N ALA A 47 12.23 -24.45 -24.12
CA ALA A 47 12.53 -25.38 -23.03
C ALA A 47 13.46 -24.67 -22.03
N ILE A 48 13.13 -24.76 -20.75
CA ILE A 48 13.85 -24.08 -19.66
C ILE A 48 14.23 -25.11 -18.61
N LYS A 49 15.53 -25.21 -18.31
CA LYS A 49 16.05 -25.96 -17.16
C LYS A 49 15.68 -25.23 -15.88
N VAL A 50 15.08 -25.94 -14.94
CA VAL A 50 14.67 -25.45 -13.62
C VAL A 50 15.33 -26.32 -12.53
N PRO A 51 15.32 -25.90 -11.26
CA PRO A 51 15.75 -26.76 -10.15
C PRO A 51 15.00 -28.10 -10.12
N GLU A 52 15.68 -29.18 -9.73
CA GLU A 52 15.09 -30.54 -9.70
C GLU A 52 13.94 -30.67 -8.70
N ASP A 53 13.96 -29.88 -7.63
CA ASP A 53 12.93 -29.81 -6.60
C ASP A 53 11.74 -28.91 -6.99
N PHE A 54 11.79 -28.25 -8.15
CA PHE A 54 10.68 -27.47 -8.65
C PHE A 54 9.54 -28.40 -9.11
N SER A 55 8.40 -28.32 -8.41
CA SER A 55 7.17 -29.04 -8.73
C SER A 55 6.04 -28.08 -9.07
N PHE A 56 5.07 -28.57 -9.86
CA PHE A 56 3.88 -27.82 -10.25
C PHE A 56 2.73 -28.78 -10.56
N ILE A 57 1.50 -28.25 -10.60
CA ILE A 57 0.31 -28.99 -11.00
C ILE A 57 0.04 -28.71 -12.48
N ALA A 58 -0.34 -29.75 -13.24
CA ALA A 58 -0.64 -29.63 -14.65
C ALA A 58 -1.75 -28.59 -14.90
N GLY A 59 -1.47 -27.60 -15.76
CA GLY A 59 -2.33 -26.43 -15.99
C GLY A 59 -1.84 -25.12 -15.34
N GLN A 60 -0.85 -25.18 -14.44
CA GLN A 60 -0.27 -23.99 -13.79
C GLN A 60 0.66 -23.18 -14.72
N TYR A 61 0.98 -21.96 -14.27
CA TYR A 61 1.84 -21.01 -14.97
C TYR A 61 3.00 -20.52 -14.10
N ILE A 62 3.95 -19.84 -14.74
CA ILE A 62 5.06 -19.13 -14.09
C ILE A 62 5.13 -17.66 -14.54
N TRP A 63 5.77 -16.84 -13.74
CA TRP A 63 6.29 -15.54 -14.16
C TRP A 63 7.76 -15.69 -14.54
N LEU A 64 8.11 -15.34 -15.77
CA LEU A 64 9.46 -15.43 -16.32
C LEU A 64 10.03 -14.03 -16.54
N MET A 65 11.16 -13.74 -15.90
CA MET A 65 11.96 -12.53 -16.08
C MET A 65 13.20 -12.80 -16.94
N ILE A 66 13.44 -11.90 -17.90
CA ILE A 66 14.67 -11.85 -18.67
C ILE A 66 15.52 -10.70 -18.08
N PRO A 67 16.68 -10.95 -17.46
CA PRO A 67 17.46 -9.90 -16.78
C PRO A 67 17.82 -8.72 -17.68
N LYS A 68 18.10 -8.98 -18.95
CA LYS A 68 18.42 -7.95 -19.95
C LYS A 68 17.66 -8.22 -21.25
N LEU A 69 16.83 -7.26 -21.65
CA LEU A 69 16.16 -7.30 -22.94
C LEU A 69 17.11 -6.81 -24.04
N GLU A 70 17.21 -7.57 -25.13
CA GLU A 70 17.90 -7.13 -26.35
C GLU A 70 17.03 -6.16 -27.13
N TYR A 71 15.72 -6.41 -27.13
CA TYR A 71 14.72 -5.54 -27.73
C TYR A 71 13.89 -4.87 -26.64
N PRO A 72 13.83 -3.53 -26.58
CA PRO A 72 13.00 -2.82 -25.62
C PRO A 72 11.55 -3.26 -25.71
N ASP A 73 10.89 -3.42 -24.56
CA ASP A 73 9.48 -3.75 -24.49
C ASP A 73 8.79 -2.83 -23.47
N PRO A 74 7.75 -2.07 -23.88
CA PRO A 74 7.06 -1.13 -23.00
C PRO A 74 6.38 -1.81 -21.81
N LYS A 75 6.09 -3.12 -21.89
CA LYS A 75 5.52 -3.90 -20.79
C LYS A 75 6.62 -4.45 -19.86
N GLY A 76 7.88 -4.07 -20.02
CA GLY A 76 8.99 -4.49 -19.19
C GLY A 76 9.48 -5.92 -19.48
N ASN A 77 10.33 -6.43 -18.59
CA ASN A 77 11.13 -7.64 -18.76
C ASN A 77 10.59 -8.89 -18.04
N VAL A 78 9.32 -8.90 -17.65
CA VAL A 78 8.66 -10.02 -16.96
C VAL A 78 7.37 -10.41 -17.68
N ARG A 79 7.13 -11.69 -17.96
CA ARG A 79 5.89 -12.19 -18.59
C ARG A 79 5.40 -13.47 -17.93
N MET A 80 4.08 -13.64 -17.95
CA MET A 80 3.43 -14.88 -17.53
C MET A 80 3.39 -15.89 -18.68
N PHE A 81 3.68 -17.16 -18.38
CA PHE A 81 3.53 -18.27 -19.32
C PHE A 81 2.97 -19.50 -18.62
N SER A 82 1.89 -20.07 -19.16
CA SER A 82 1.43 -21.41 -18.78
C SER A 82 2.52 -22.43 -19.08
N ILE A 83 2.68 -23.40 -18.19
CA ILE A 83 3.61 -24.51 -18.38
C ILE A 83 2.97 -25.50 -19.33
N ALA A 84 3.69 -25.89 -20.39
CA ALA A 84 3.24 -26.84 -21.39
C ALA A 84 3.61 -28.28 -21.06
N SER A 85 4.73 -28.48 -20.36
CA SER A 85 5.24 -29.81 -20.02
C SER A 85 4.37 -30.50 -18.96
N SER A 86 4.46 -31.83 -18.89
CA SER A 86 3.90 -32.59 -17.78
C SER A 86 4.71 -32.32 -16.49
N PRO A 87 4.06 -32.28 -15.31
CA PRO A 87 4.74 -32.30 -14.01
C PRO A 87 5.72 -33.45 -13.80
N ASN A 88 5.58 -34.57 -14.52
CA ASN A 88 6.50 -35.70 -14.43
C ASN A 88 7.84 -35.45 -15.14
N ARG A 89 7.97 -34.34 -15.90
CA ARG A 89 9.24 -33.91 -16.48
C ARG A 89 10.02 -33.09 -15.44
N HIS A 90 10.74 -33.78 -14.56
CA HIS A 90 11.59 -33.15 -13.55
C HIS A 90 12.76 -32.36 -14.17
N GLY A 91 13.17 -31.29 -13.50
CA GLY A 91 14.32 -30.45 -13.92
C GLY A 91 14.11 -29.61 -15.18
N GLN A 92 12.94 -29.69 -15.85
CA GLN A 92 12.64 -28.91 -17.05
C GLN A 92 11.17 -28.53 -17.13
N ILE A 93 10.93 -27.27 -17.53
CA ILE A 93 9.61 -26.82 -17.99
C ILE A 93 9.65 -26.39 -19.45
N ASP A 94 8.53 -26.54 -20.13
CA ASP A 94 8.34 -26.05 -21.49
C ASP A 94 7.32 -24.91 -21.48
N ILE A 95 7.60 -23.81 -22.18
CA ILE A 95 6.64 -22.73 -22.43
C ILE A 95 6.44 -22.57 -23.94
N ILE A 96 5.22 -22.19 -24.33
CA ILE A 96 4.85 -22.02 -25.74
C ILE A 96 4.10 -20.71 -25.86
N PHE A 97 4.44 -19.91 -26.88
CA PHE A 97 3.78 -18.63 -27.10
C PHE A 97 3.70 -18.28 -28.57
N ARG A 98 2.72 -17.44 -28.89
CA ARG A 98 2.59 -16.85 -30.23
C ARG A 98 3.59 -15.72 -30.39
N THR A 99 4.37 -15.75 -31.46
CA THR A 99 5.27 -14.70 -31.92
C THR A 99 4.49 -13.41 -32.17
N SER A 100 5.05 -12.29 -31.74
CA SER A 100 4.46 -10.96 -31.90
C SER A 100 5.54 -9.88 -31.89
N GLU A 101 5.15 -8.62 -32.09
CA GLU A 101 6.06 -7.47 -32.08
C GLU A 101 6.64 -7.11 -30.69
N SER A 102 6.33 -7.90 -29.66
CA SER A 102 6.82 -7.70 -28.30
C SER A 102 8.33 -7.84 -28.23
N GLY A 103 9.02 -6.80 -27.76
CA GLY A 103 10.47 -6.83 -27.52
C GLY A 103 10.89 -7.94 -26.55
N TYR A 104 10.07 -8.26 -25.56
CA TYR A 104 10.30 -9.39 -24.65
C TYR A 104 10.33 -10.71 -25.43
N LYS A 105 9.31 -10.97 -26.25
CA LYS A 105 9.23 -12.23 -27.02
C LYS A 105 10.30 -12.31 -28.10
N LYS A 106 10.63 -11.20 -28.75
CA LYS A 106 11.76 -11.11 -29.69
C LYS A 106 13.08 -11.44 -29.00
N THR A 107 13.30 -10.87 -27.81
CA THR A 107 14.47 -11.20 -26.99
C THR A 107 14.49 -12.70 -26.67
N LEU A 108 13.37 -13.25 -26.17
CA LEU A 108 13.25 -14.66 -25.82
C LEU A 108 13.51 -15.59 -27.02
N ILE A 109 13.05 -15.21 -28.21
CA ILE A 109 13.31 -15.94 -29.47
C ILE A 109 14.81 -15.94 -29.83
N ALA A 110 15.52 -14.86 -29.53
CA ALA A 110 16.95 -14.72 -29.83
C ALA A 110 17.88 -15.36 -28.78
N MET A 111 17.35 -15.79 -27.62
CA MET A 111 18.16 -16.35 -26.54
C MET A 111 18.85 -17.66 -26.94
N LYS A 112 20.14 -17.78 -26.61
CA LYS A 112 20.94 -18.98 -26.86
C LYS A 112 20.78 -20.00 -25.72
N PRO A 113 20.92 -21.30 -26.00
CA PRO A 113 21.05 -22.33 -24.96
C PRO A 113 22.10 -21.95 -23.91
N GLY A 114 21.82 -22.25 -22.65
CA GLY A 114 22.65 -21.93 -21.48
C GLY A 114 22.42 -20.55 -20.87
N THR A 115 21.71 -19.65 -21.57
CA THR A 115 21.42 -18.28 -21.08
C THR A 115 20.54 -18.32 -19.84
N GLY A 116 20.90 -17.54 -18.82
CA GLY A 116 20.18 -17.46 -17.55
C GLY A 116 18.87 -16.68 -17.65
N VAL A 117 17.84 -17.18 -16.99
CA VAL A 117 16.54 -16.51 -16.75
C VAL A 117 16.21 -16.59 -15.27
N ILE A 118 15.32 -15.71 -14.81
CA ILE A 118 14.80 -15.75 -13.44
C ILE A 118 13.30 -15.99 -13.53
N PHE A 119 12.74 -16.81 -12.65
CA PHE A 119 11.31 -17.06 -12.66
C PHE A 119 10.75 -17.16 -11.24
N SER A 120 9.43 -17.03 -11.16
CA SER A 120 8.66 -17.34 -9.96
C SER A 120 7.47 -18.23 -10.31
N GLY A 121 7.04 -19.04 -9.35
CA GLY A 121 5.94 -19.99 -9.47
C GLY A 121 6.20 -21.30 -8.70
N PRO A 122 5.35 -22.31 -8.92
CA PRO A 122 4.20 -22.26 -9.84
C PRO A 122 3.05 -21.40 -9.29
N TYR A 123 2.14 -20.99 -10.16
CA TYR A 123 0.95 -20.20 -9.84
C TYR A 123 -0.28 -20.68 -10.60
N GLY A 124 -1.46 -20.24 -10.15
CA GLY A 124 -2.73 -20.53 -10.78
C GLY A 124 -3.42 -21.74 -10.16
N SER A 125 -4.75 -21.74 -10.23
CA SER A 125 -5.59 -22.80 -9.69
C SER A 125 -6.04 -23.81 -10.76
N LEU A 126 -5.75 -23.56 -12.04
CA LEU A 126 -6.14 -24.48 -13.11
C LEU A 126 -5.46 -25.83 -12.92
N ARG A 127 -6.27 -26.88 -12.73
CA ARG A 127 -5.82 -28.26 -12.55
C ARG A 127 -6.88 -29.24 -13.01
N LEU A 128 -6.46 -30.48 -13.25
CA LEU A 128 -7.41 -31.60 -13.32
C LEU A 128 -8.09 -31.76 -11.94
N PRO A 129 -9.41 -31.98 -11.89
CA PRO A 129 -10.10 -32.26 -10.65
C PRO A 129 -9.66 -33.62 -10.09
N GLU A 130 -9.87 -33.86 -8.79
CA GLU A 130 -9.67 -35.20 -8.21
C GLU A 130 -10.83 -36.13 -8.56
N ASP A 131 -12.03 -35.58 -8.69
CA ASP A 131 -13.24 -36.32 -9.06
C ASP A 131 -13.27 -36.56 -10.57
N THR A 132 -13.25 -37.84 -10.94
CA THR A 132 -13.28 -38.32 -12.32
C THR A 132 -14.69 -38.68 -12.80
N SER A 133 -15.75 -38.35 -12.03
CA SER A 133 -17.13 -38.77 -12.34
C SER A 133 -17.75 -38.07 -13.55
N LEU A 134 -17.28 -36.86 -13.86
CA LEU A 134 -17.72 -36.10 -15.03
C LEU A 134 -16.62 -36.06 -16.10
N PRO A 135 -16.98 -36.18 -17.38
CA PRO A 135 -16.05 -35.93 -18.47
C PRO A 135 -15.62 -34.45 -18.48
N ILE A 136 -14.43 -34.21 -19.02
CA ILE A 136 -13.83 -32.88 -19.14
C ILE A 136 -13.81 -32.47 -20.61
N ILE A 137 -14.39 -31.31 -20.92
CA ILE A 137 -14.37 -30.71 -22.26
C ILE A 137 -13.46 -29.49 -22.22
N LEU A 138 -12.31 -29.60 -22.87
CA LEU A 138 -11.31 -28.56 -23.04
C LEU A 138 -11.58 -27.83 -24.37
N VAL A 139 -11.73 -26.51 -24.35
CA VAL A 139 -11.99 -25.70 -25.54
C VAL A 139 -10.87 -24.67 -25.68
N ALA A 140 -9.99 -24.91 -26.65
CA ALA A 140 -8.77 -24.13 -26.85
C ALA A 140 -8.78 -23.33 -28.15
N GLY A 141 -8.45 -22.05 -28.08
CA GLY A 141 -8.17 -21.19 -29.23
C GLY A 141 -6.69 -20.87 -29.33
N GLY A 142 -6.03 -21.24 -30.44
CA GLY A 142 -4.61 -20.96 -30.68
C GLY A 142 -3.70 -21.44 -29.54
N VAL A 143 -2.83 -20.56 -29.02
CA VAL A 143 -1.95 -20.89 -27.89
C VAL A 143 -2.67 -21.05 -26.55
N GLY A 144 -4.00 -20.87 -26.50
CA GLY A 144 -4.81 -21.28 -25.36
C GLY A 144 -4.71 -22.77 -25.04
N VAL A 145 -4.21 -23.60 -25.96
CA VAL A 145 -4.04 -25.05 -25.78
C VAL A 145 -2.91 -25.43 -24.80
N VAL A 146 -1.96 -24.54 -24.53
CA VAL A 146 -0.73 -24.80 -23.74
C VAL A 146 -0.95 -25.43 -22.35
N PRO A 147 -1.73 -24.84 -21.45
CA PRO A 147 -2.22 -25.45 -20.20
C PRO A 147 -2.84 -26.84 -20.38
N PHE A 148 -3.66 -27.00 -21.41
CA PHE A 148 -4.35 -28.24 -21.70
C PHE A 148 -3.37 -29.29 -22.22
N LEU A 149 -2.31 -28.90 -22.93
CA LEU A 149 -1.21 -29.81 -23.25
C LEU A 149 -0.57 -30.36 -21.98
N SER A 150 -0.32 -29.52 -20.97
CA SER A 150 0.20 -29.99 -19.69
C SER A 150 -0.74 -30.99 -19.02
N MET A 151 -2.04 -30.67 -18.96
CA MET A 151 -3.08 -31.55 -18.39
C MET A 151 -3.22 -32.87 -19.15
N ILE A 152 -3.25 -32.84 -20.48
CA ILE A 152 -3.43 -34.02 -21.34
C ILE A 152 -2.21 -34.94 -21.26
N ARG A 153 -0.99 -34.37 -21.29
CA ARG A 153 0.27 -35.11 -21.12
C ARG A 153 0.28 -35.83 -19.77
N PHE A 154 0.04 -35.08 -18.69
CA PHE A 154 0.01 -35.63 -17.34
C PHE A 154 -1.07 -36.72 -17.18
N SER A 155 -2.29 -36.47 -17.68
CA SER A 155 -3.38 -37.44 -17.61
C SER A 155 -3.06 -38.74 -18.35
N SER A 156 -2.41 -38.63 -19.52
CA SER A 156 -2.02 -39.80 -20.33
C SER A 156 -0.86 -40.58 -19.70
N GLU A 157 0.12 -39.90 -19.12
CA GLU A 157 1.26 -40.54 -18.43
C GLU A 157 0.84 -41.27 -17.14
N THR A 158 -0.10 -40.71 -16.40
CA THR A 158 -0.55 -41.25 -15.09
C THR A 158 -1.75 -42.18 -15.19
N SER A 159 -2.36 -42.31 -16.37
CA SER A 159 -3.63 -43.02 -16.55
C SER A 159 -4.71 -42.56 -15.56
N SER A 160 -4.83 -41.24 -15.39
CA SER A 160 -5.57 -40.58 -14.29
C SER A 160 -7.06 -40.91 -14.15
N GLY A 161 -7.63 -41.69 -15.07
CA GLY A 161 -9.04 -42.08 -15.06
C GLY A 161 -9.99 -41.10 -15.75
N HIS A 162 -9.59 -39.85 -15.96
CA HIS A 162 -10.39 -38.80 -16.60
C HIS A 162 -10.72 -39.10 -18.05
N GLU A 163 -11.99 -38.91 -18.43
CA GLU A 163 -12.41 -38.81 -19.84
C GLU A 163 -12.27 -37.34 -20.28
N ILE A 164 -11.43 -37.08 -21.29
CA ILE A 164 -11.07 -35.74 -21.76
C ILE A 164 -11.40 -35.62 -23.25
N ALA A 165 -12.15 -34.59 -23.61
CA ALA A 165 -12.32 -34.18 -25.00
C ALA A 165 -11.69 -32.79 -25.21
N LEU A 166 -10.84 -32.64 -26.22
CA LEU A 166 -10.26 -31.36 -26.61
C LEU A 166 -10.88 -30.87 -27.92
N ALA A 167 -11.59 -29.75 -27.87
CA ALA A 167 -11.97 -28.92 -29.00
C ALA A 167 -10.87 -27.89 -29.27
N TYR A 168 -10.05 -28.11 -30.28
CA TYR A 168 -8.90 -27.26 -30.59
C TYR A 168 -9.12 -26.46 -31.87
N ALA A 169 -9.27 -25.15 -31.72
CA ALA A 169 -9.46 -24.20 -32.79
C ALA A 169 -8.19 -23.42 -33.13
N ASN A 170 -7.89 -23.31 -34.41
CA ASN A 170 -6.77 -22.50 -34.91
C ASN A 170 -7.00 -22.05 -36.36
N ASP A 171 -6.16 -21.18 -36.90
CA ASP A 171 -6.31 -20.66 -38.27
C ASP A 171 -6.15 -21.76 -39.34
N GLY A 172 -5.40 -22.82 -39.03
CA GLY A 172 -5.16 -23.94 -39.94
C GLY A 172 -4.28 -25.01 -39.31
N LYS A 173 -4.18 -26.17 -39.97
CA LYS A 173 -3.42 -27.33 -39.48
C LYS A 173 -1.96 -26.97 -39.17
N ASP A 174 -1.30 -26.25 -40.07
CA ASP A 174 0.12 -25.88 -39.95
C ASP A 174 0.38 -24.82 -38.86
N GLU A 175 -0.67 -24.18 -38.34
CA GLU A 175 -0.60 -23.21 -37.25
C GLU A 175 -0.93 -23.82 -35.88
N SER A 176 -1.40 -25.08 -35.86
CA SER A 176 -1.77 -25.82 -34.65
C SER A 176 -0.56 -26.43 -33.95
N ALA A 177 -0.13 -25.75 -32.89
CA ALA A 177 0.93 -26.22 -32.00
C ALA A 177 0.62 -27.63 -31.48
N TYR A 178 1.58 -28.55 -31.64
CA TYR A 178 1.54 -29.94 -31.15
C TYR A 178 0.34 -30.78 -31.64
N LEU A 179 -0.22 -30.47 -32.81
CA LEU A 179 -1.35 -31.22 -33.34
C LEU A 179 -1.03 -32.70 -33.60
N ASP A 180 0.16 -33.01 -34.12
CA ASP A 180 0.56 -34.40 -34.39
C ASP A 180 0.70 -35.21 -33.09
N GLU A 181 1.27 -34.60 -32.05
CA GLU A 181 1.34 -35.21 -30.71
C GLU A 181 -0.05 -35.46 -30.13
N LEU A 182 -0.92 -34.44 -30.16
CA LEU A 182 -2.31 -34.56 -29.69
C LEU A 182 -3.07 -35.65 -30.46
N SER A 183 -2.86 -35.74 -31.77
CA SER A 183 -3.48 -36.77 -32.62
C SER A 183 -2.98 -38.17 -32.26
N GLN A 184 -1.69 -38.32 -31.96
CA GLN A 184 -1.13 -39.60 -31.53
C GLN A 184 -1.63 -40.01 -30.14
N LEU A 185 -1.73 -39.05 -29.21
CA LEU A 185 -2.31 -39.29 -27.89
C LEU A 185 -3.77 -39.73 -27.99
N ALA A 186 -4.58 -39.08 -28.85
CA ALA A 186 -5.98 -39.46 -29.06
C ALA A 186 -6.13 -40.86 -29.67
N LYS A 187 -5.18 -41.31 -30.51
CA LYS A 187 -5.16 -42.68 -31.03
C LYS A 187 -4.79 -43.72 -29.96
N ASN A 188 -3.90 -43.35 -29.04
CA ASN A 188 -3.34 -44.28 -28.06
C ASN A 188 -4.10 -44.31 -26.72
N ASN A 189 -4.96 -43.33 -26.46
CA ASN A 189 -5.70 -43.21 -25.21
C ASN A 189 -7.22 -43.16 -25.50
N PRO A 190 -7.98 -44.23 -25.22
CA PRO A 190 -9.42 -44.27 -25.50
C PRO A 190 -10.23 -43.27 -24.65
N LYS A 191 -9.65 -42.74 -23.58
CA LYS A 191 -10.26 -41.70 -22.74
C LYS A 191 -9.92 -40.27 -23.20
N PHE A 192 -9.15 -40.10 -24.29
CA PHE A 192 -8.84 -38.80 -24.85
C PHE A 192 -9.35 -38.68 -26.29
N THR A 193 -10.26 -37.74 -26.54
CA THR A 193 -10.76 -37.43 -27.88
C THR A 193 -10.31 -36.05 -28.32
N LEU A 194 -9.86 -35.93 -29.57
CA LEU A 194 -9.46 -34.67 -30.20
C LEU A 194 -10.42 -34.29 -31.33
N ALA A 195 -10.99 -33.10 -31.26
CA ALA A 195 -11.69 -32.45 -32.37
C ALA A 195 -10.94 -31.18 -32.77
N THR A 196 -10.67 -31.01 -34.06
CA THR A 196 -9.99 -29.83 -34.60
C THR A 196 -10.95 -28.97 -35.40
N PHE A 197 -10.76 -27.66 -35.28
CA PHE A 197 -11.53 -26.65 -36.00
C PHE A 197 -10.55 -25.66 -36.64
N PHE A 198 -10.66 -25.48 -37.95
CA PHE A 198 -9.79 -24.58 -38.71
C PHE A 198 -10.60 -23.39 -39.21
N GLY A 199 -10.17 -22.18 -38.84
CA GLY A 199 -10.89 -20.94 -39.11
C GLY A 199 -11.73 -20.46 -37.92
N LEU A 200 -12.79 -19.70 -38.21
CA LEU A 200 -13.72 -19.20 -37.18
C LEU A 200 -14.49 -20.38 -36.57
N VAL A 201 -14.48 -20.48 -35.24
CA VAL A 201 -15.35 -21.43 -34.54
C VAL A 201 -16.78 -20.94 -34.64
N ASP A 202 -17.62 -21.79 -35.20
CA ASP A 202 -19.05 -21.56 -35.31
C ASP A 202 -19.83 -22.42 -34.30
N GLN A 203 -21.14 -22.23 -34.29
CA GLN A 203 -22.02 -22.91 -33.34
C GLN A 203 -22.03 -24.42 -33.59
N THR A 204 -22.03 -24.83 -34.86
CA THR A 204 -22.03 -26.24 -35.29
C THR A 204 -20.81 -27.00 -34.79
N ALA A 205 -19.65 -26.34 -34.72
CA ALA A 205 -18.44 -26.91 -34.13
C ALA A 205 -18.62 -27.25 -32.64
N LEU A 206 -19.23 -26.35 -31.87
CA LEU A 206 -19.44 -26.52 -30.43
C LEU A 206 -20.64 -27.42 -30.10
N GLU A 207 -21.65 -27.48 -30.98
CA GLU A 207 -22.84 -28.33 -30.83
C GLU A 207 -22.49 -29.82 -30.74
N LYS A 208 -21.36 -30.26 -31.30
CA LYS A 208 -20.83 -31.64 -31.13
C LYS A 208 -20.59 -32.02 -29.66
N PHE A 209 -20.43 -31.01 -28.81
CA PHE A 209 -20.16 -31.14 -27.39
C PHE A 209 -21.35 -30.66 -26.52
N ALA A 210 -22.36 -30.03 -27.11
CA ALA A 210 -23.53 -29.51 -26.40
C ALA A 210 -24.36 -30.64 -25.78
N GLY A 211 -25.06 -30.31 -24.69
CA GLY A 211 -25.98 -31.24 -24.00
C GLY A 211 -25.31 -32.32 -23.15
N ARG A 212 -23.97 -32.44 -23.18
CA ARG A 212 -23.24 -33.35 -22.30
C ARG A 212 -23.12 -32.76 -20.89
N GLU A 213 -23.43 -33.55 -19.87
CA GLU A 213 -23.06 -33.22 -18.50
C GLU A 213 -21.55 -33.36 -18.34
N ALA A 214 -20.83 -32.24 -18.35
CA ALA A 214 -19.38 -32.20 -18.34
C ALA A 214 -18.84 -30.98 -17.58
N LEU A 215 -17.57 -31.04 -17.20
CA LEU A 215 -16.80 -29.86 -16.80
C LEU A 215 -16.15 -29.23 -18.03
N TRP A 216 -16.36 -27.93 -18.21
CA TRP A 216 -15.90 -27.17 -19.36
C TRP A 216 -14.72 -26.30 -18.97
N PHE A 217 -13.59 -26.45 -19.67
CA PHE A 217 -12.42 -25.61 -19.50
C PHE A 217 -12.20 -24.84 -20.79
N VAL A 218 -12.08 -23.52 -20.72
CA VAL A 218 -12.01 -22.67 -21.92
C VAL A 218 -10.80 -21.76 -21.84
N ALA A 219 -9.96 -21.78 -22.88
CA ALA A 219 -8.73 -21.01 -22.94
C ALA A 219 -8.46 -20.49 -24.36
N GLY A 220 -8.09 -19.22 -24.52
CA GLY A 220 -7.77 -18.65 -25.83
C GLY A 220 -7.82 -17.13 -25.90
N PRO A 221 -7.78 -16.56 -27.12
CA PRO A 221 -8.02 -15.14 -27.35
C PRO A 221 -9.36 -14.68 -26.75
N ARG A 222 -9.43 -13.43 -26.29
CA ARG A 222 -10.64 -12.88 -25.65
C ARG A 222 -11.93 -13.12 -26.44
N GLY A 223 -11.96 -12.74 -27.71
CA GLY A 223 -13.15 -12.92 -28.54
C GLY A 223 -13.58 -14.38 -28.70
N PHE A 224 -12.63 -15.32 -28.65
CA PHE A 224 -12.92 -16.75 -28.64
C PHE A 224 -13.51 -17.20 -27.31
N VAL A 225 -12.93 -16.77 -26.18
CA VAL A 225 -13.43 -17.11 -24.84
C VAL A 225 -14.83 -16.54 -24.62
N ASP A 226 -15.07 -15.28 -25.02
CA ASP A 226 -16.38 -14.63 -24.92
C ASP A 226 -17.43 -15.36 -25.79
N TYR A 227 -17.05 -15.75 -27.01
CA TYR A 227 -17.92 -16.52 -27.90
C TYR A 227 -18.33 -17.87 -27.31
N VAL A 228 -17.36 -18.66 -26.84
CA VAL A 228 -17.61 -19.96 -26.20
C VAL A 228 -18.42 -19.77 -24.91
N GLY A 229 -18.13 -18.74 -24.11
CA GLY A 229 -18.89 -18.42 -22.90
C GLY A 229 -20.38 -18.13 -23.16
N ASN A 230 -20.67 -17.34 -24.20
CA ASN A 230 -22.03 -17.06 -24.64
C ASN A 230 -22.73 -18.34 -25.11
N PHE A 231 -22.05 -19.17 -25.90
CA PHE A 231 -22.56 -20.46 -26.34
C PHE A 231 -22.95 -21.35 -25.14
N LEU A 232 -22.08 -21.48 -24.14
CA LEU A 232 -22.34 -22.30 -22.94
C LEU A 232 -23.53 -21.77 -22.13
N THR A 233 -23.69 -20.45 -22.06
CA THR A 233 -24.80 -19.81 -21.36
C THR A 233 -26.13 -20.02 -22.09
N GLN A 234 -26.15 -19.87 -23.42
CA GLN A 234 -27.32 -20.17 -24.25
C GLN A 234 -27.76 -21.63 -24.11
N HIS A 235 -26.81 -22.54 -23.95
CA HIS A 235 -27.04 -23.97 -23.73
C HIS A 235 -27.26 -24.33 -22.25
N ARG A 236 -27.42 -23.34 -21.37
CA ARG A 236 -27.73 -23.49 -19.94
C ARG A 236 -26.73 -24.38 -19.19
N VAL A 237 -25.46 -24.35 -19.60
CA VAL A 237 -24.39 -25.02 -18.85
C VAL A 237 -24.24 -24.29 -17.50
N PRO A 238 -24.36 -25.00 -16.37
CA PRO A 238 -24.27 -24.36 -15.05
C PRO A 238 -22.92 -23.68 -14.87
N SER A 239 -22.93 -22.46 -14.33
CA SER A 239 -21.71 -21.66 -14.20
C SER A 239 -20.63 -22.36 -13.36
N GLU A 240 -21.03 -23.18 -12.39
CA GLU A 240 -20.19 -24.01 -11.53
C GLU A 240 -19.57 -25.22 -12.23
N ARG A 241 -19.83 -25.41 -13.53
CA ARG A 241 -19.18 -26.42 -14.37
C ARG A 241 -18.26 -25.79 -15.42
N ILE A 242 -18.07 -24.47 -15.40
CA ILE A 242 -17.26 -23.76 -16.39
C ILE A 242 -16.01 -23.19 -15.70
N VAL A 243 -14.84 -23.46 -16.26
CA VAL A 243 -13.55 -22.94 -15.82
C VAL A 243 -12.94 -22.18 -17.00
N PHE A 244 -12.66 -20.90 -16.80
CA PHE A 244 -11.94 -20.11 -17.78
C PHE A 244 -10.49 -20.01 -17.35
N GLU A 245 -9.57 -20.27 -18.27
CA GLU A 245 -8.18 -20.02 -18.01
C GLU A 245 -7.85 -18.54 -18.16
N GLN A 246 -7.31 -17.99 -17.08
CA GLN A 246 -6.86 -16.62 -17.00
C GLN A 246 -5.51 -16.47 -17.72
N PHE A 247 -5.49 -16.53 -19.05
CA PHE A 247 -4.34 -16.11 -19.86
C PHE A 247 -4.04 -14.61 -19.74
N TYR A 248 -4.91 -13.90 -19.04
CA TYR A 248 -4.82 -12.49 -18.72
C TYR A 248 -4.86 -12.41 -17.20
N PRO A 249 -3.78 -11.97 -16.53
CA PRO A 249 -3.84 -11.56 -15.14
C PRO A 249 -4.92 -10.47 -15.05
N GLY A 250 -6.10 -10.85 -14.58
CA GLY A 250 -7.35 -10.13 -14.78
C GLY A 250 -7.93 -10.29 -16.18
N GLN A 251 -9.06 -10.99 -16.31
CA GLN A 251 -10.15 -10.85 -17.31
C GLN A 251 -11.17 -11.95 -17.02
N LEU A 252 -12.05 -11.70 -16.04
CA LEU A 252 -13.40 -12.25 -16.15
C LEU A 252 -14.11 -11.49 -17.28
N LEU A 253 -14.93 -12.24 -18.05
CA LEU A 253 -16.04 -11.85 -18.94
C LEU A 253 -16.18 -10.34 -19.23
N LYS A 254 -16.37 -9.97 -20.51
CA LYS A 254 -16.79 -8.60 -20.90
C LYS A 254 -17.83 -8.12 -19.89
N SER A 255 -17.40 -7.25 -18.98
CA SER A 255 -18.24 -6.87 -17.86
C SER A 255 -19.37 -6.01 -18.44
N GLU A 256 -20.56 -6.02 -17.83
CA GLU A 256 -21.59 -5.03 -18.18
C GLU A 256 -21.01 -3.60 -18.23
N PHE A 257 -19.94 -3.37 -17.46
CA PHE A 257 -19.13 -2.18 -17.40
C PHE A 257 -18.41 -1.81 -18.72
N GLU A 258 -17.82 -2.76 -19.45
CA GLU A 258 -17.19 -2.48 -20.75
C GLU A 258 -18.23 -2.18 -21.84
N GLN A 259 -19.37 -2.89 -21.84
CA GLN A 259 -20.49 -2.59 -22.74
C GLN A 259 -21.09 -1.19 -22.44
N LYS A 260 -21.15 -0.81 -21.16
CA LYS A 260 -21.61 0.51 -20.69
C LYS A 260 -20.61 1.65 -20.90
N LEU A 261 -19.34 1.37 -21.23
CA LEU A 261 -18.31 2.38 -21.52
C LEU A 261 -18.14 2.57 -23.03
N GLU A 262 -18.18 1.48 -23.82
CA GLU A 262 -18.25 1.53 -25.28
C GLU A 262 -19.48 2.33 -25.75
N SER A 263 -20.61 2.22 -25.05
CA SER A 263 -21.82 2.99 -25.35
C SER A 263 -21.73 4.49 -25.00
N VAL A 264 -20.72 4.90 -24.22
CA VAL A 264 -20.61 6.24 -23.64
C VAL A 264 -19.56 7.09 -24.36
N ASN A 265 -18.39 6.53 -24.71
CA ASN A 265 -17.46 7.15 -25.66
C ASN A 265 -16.49 6.07 -26.22
N PRO A 266 -16.52 5.81 -27.54
CA PRO A 266 -15.73 4.75 -28.18
C PRO A 266 -14.20 4.91 -28.01
N ASP A 267 -13.70 6.12 -27.80
CA ASP A 267 -12.27 6.39 -27.66
C ASP A 267 -11.69 5.80 -26.36
N PHE A 268 -12.50 5.58 -25.31
CA PHE A 268 -12.01 4.94 -24.07
C PHE A 268 -11.81 3.44 -24.21
N ALA A 269 -12.50 2.79 -25.14
CA ALA A 269 -12.32 1.36 -25.42
C ALA A 269 -10.93 1.05 -26.01
N ALA A 270 -10.29 2.05 -26.63
CA ALA A 270 -8.97 1.93 -27.24
C ALA A 270 -7.81 1.87 -26.22
N ALA A 271 -8.02 2.33 -24.97
CA ALA A 271 -6.96 2.39 -23.95
C ALA A 271 -6.57 1.00 -23.39
N GLY A 272 -7.44 -0.01 -23.52
CA GLY A 272 -7.14 -1.40 -23.16
C GLY A 272 -7.27 -1.75 -21.67
N TYR A 273 -7.57 -3.02 -21.42
CA TYR A 273 -7.94 -3.61 -20.12
C TYR A 273 -6.94 -3.45 -18.95
N PRO A 274 -5.60 -3.50 -19.13
CA PRO A 274 -4.66 -3.40 -18.01
C PRO A 274 -4.77 -2.06 -17.26
N TYR A 275 -5.14 -1.00 -17.97
CA TYR A 275 -5.33 0.33 -17.39
C TYR A 275 -6.63 0.37 -16.58
N LEU A 276 -7.73 -0.17 -17.10
CA LEU A 276 -9.00 -0.21 -16.36
C LEU A 276 -8.92 -1.04 -15.08
N LEU A 277 -8.17 -2.15 -15.09
CA LEU A 277 -7.95 -2.94 -13.87
C LEU A 277 -7.00 -2.27 -12.86
N ALA A 278 -5.99 -1.55 -13.37
CA ALA A 278 -5.10 -0.76 -12.51
C ALA A 278 -5.87 0.39 -11.86
N LEU A 279 -6.84 0.99 -12.56
CA LEU A 279 -7.72 2.02 -11.99
C LEU A 279 -8.70 1.41 -10.98
N ASP A 280 -9.29 0.24 -11.27
CA ASP A 280 -10.31 -0.37 -10.41
C ASP A 280 -9.73 -0.95 -9.11
N ASN A 281 -8.50 -1.49 -9.18
CA ASN A 281 -7.77 -2.02 -8.02
C ASN A 281 -6.86 -0.98 -7.34
N ALA A 282 -6.74 0.24 -7.88
CA ALA A 282 -6.05 1.30 -7.17
C ALA A 282 -6.79 1.61 -5.87
N SER A 283 -6.08 1.58 -4.75
CA SER A 283 -6.60 2.00 -3.45
C SER A 283 -6.98 3.48 -3.41
N ASN A 284 -6.35 4.29 -4.26
CA ASN A 284 -6.56 5.74 -4.32
C ASN A 284 -7.89 6.06 -5.01
N HIS A 285 -8.52 7.17 -4.63
CA HIS A 285 -9.77 7.63 -5.26
C HIS A 285 -9.50 8.04 -6.70
N ILE A 286 -10.23 7.45 -7.66
CA ILE A 286 -10.12 7.77 -9.09
C ILE A 286 -11.52 7.97 -9.67
N VAL A 287 -11.70 9.07 -10.41
CA VAL A 287 -12.92 9.41 -11.14
C VAL A 287 -12.56 9.86 -12.56
N ILE A 288 -13.34 9.42 -13.55
CA ILE A 288 -13.21 9.86 -14.95
C ILE A 288 -14.52 10.52 -15.39
N THR A 289 -14.40 11.67 -16.05
CA THR A 289 -15.53 12.43 -16.56
C THR A 289 -15.42 12.71 -18.06
N ASP A 290 -16.55 13.09 -18.66
CA ASP A 290 -16.55 13.73 -19.98
C ASP A 290 -16.01 15.18 -19.89
N THR A 291 -16.05 15.90 -21.02
CA THR A 291 -15.62 17.30 -21.15
C THR A 291 -16.51 18.32 -20.43
N ASN A 292 -17.67 17.89 -19.94
CA ASN A 292 -18.62 18.68 -19.16
C ASN A 292 -18.53 18.39 -17.65
N GLY A 293 -17.71 17.43 -17.24
CA GLY A 293 -17.57 17.02 -15.84
C GLY A 293 -18.62 15.99 -15.41
N ILE A 294 -19.32 15.36 -16.34
CA ILE A 294 -20.25 14.26 -16.06
C ILE A 294 -19.42 12.99 -15.82
N ILE A 295 -19.64 12.35 -14.68
CA ILE A 295 -18.92 11.15 -14.26
C ILE A 295 -19.32 9.99 -15.14
N LEU A 296 -18.31 9.44 -15.81
CA LEU A 296 -18.43 8.24 -16.64
C LEU A 296 -18.01 7.00 -15.86
N TYR A 297 -17.04 7.16 -14.95
CA TYR A 297 -16.47 6.10 -14.13
C TYR A 297 -15.95 6.61 -12.79
N ALA A 298 -15.99 5.73 -11.79
CA ALA A 298 -15.37 5.88 -10.49
C ALA A 298 -14.93 4.50 -10.00
N ASN A 299 -13.74 4.41 -9.40
CA ASN A 299 -13.19 3.15 -8.90
C ASN A 299 -13.65 2.83 -7.47
N LYS A 300 -13.25 1.66 -6.94
CA LYS A 300 -13.61 1.27 -5.57
C LYS A 300 -13.01 2.18 -4.49
N GLY A 301 -11.84 2.77 -4.75
CA GLY A 301 -11.25 3.80 -3.90
C GLY A 301 -12.17 5.02 -3.76
N ALA A 302 -12.76 5.48 -4.86
CA ALA A 302 -13.70 6.60 -4.86
C ALA A 302 -15.01 6.27 -4.15
N GLU A 303 -15.55 5.07 -4.34
CA GLU A 303 -16.74 4.64 -3.59
C GLU A 303 -16.48 4.61 -2.08
N THR A 304 -15.33 4.06 -1.67
CA THR A 304 -14.93 3.98 -0.26
C THR A 304 -14.72 5.36 0.34
N MET A 305 -14.05 6.26 -0.37
CA MET A 305 -13.73 7.60 0.12
C MET A 305 -14.98 8.50 0.17
N THR A 306 -15.83 8.49 -0.85
CA THR A 306 -16.99 9.40 -0.87
C THR A 306 -18.22 8.81 -0.16
N GLY A 307 -18.31 7.48 -0.07
CA GLY A 307 -19.50 6.76 0.41
C GLY A 307 -20.63 6.63 -0.63
N TYR A 308 -20.46 7.16 -1.85
CA TYR A 308 -21.39 6.97 -2.96
C TYR A 308 -21.00 5.75 -3.78
N THR A 309 -22.00 5.01 -4.28
CA THR A 309 -21.72 3.91 -5.22
C THR A 309 -21.52 4.44 -6.64
N LEU A 310 -20.83 3.70 -7.50
CA LEU A 310 -20.65 4.03 -8.91
C LEU A 310 -22.00 4.26 -9.60
N ALA A 311 -23.01 3.45 -9.26
CA ALA A 311 -24.36 3.61 -9.82
C ALA A 311 -24.99 4.97 -9.48
N GLU A 312 -24.68 5.52 -8.30
CA GLU A 312 -25.14 6.84 -7.87
C GLU A 312 -24.28 7.97 -8.45
N MET A 313 -22.98 7.74 -8.60
CA MET A 313 -22.05 8.71 -9.18
C MET A 313 -22.24 8.90 -10.68
N LYS A 314 -22.45 7.80 -11.42
CA LYS A 314 -22.50 7.82 -12.88
C LYS A 314 -23.63 8.71 -13.39
N GLY A 315 -23.31 9.55 -14.38
CA GLY A 315 -24.26 10.50 -14.97
C GLY A 315 -24.46 11.79 -14.14
N ASN A 316 -23.87 11.88 -12.95
CA ASN A 316 -23.83 13.09 -12.14
C ASN A 316 -22.48 13.79 -12.26
N THR A 317 -22.29 14.88 -11.52
CA THR A 317 -21.00 15.60 -11.45
C THR A 317 -20.36 15.42 -10.07
N PRO A 318 -19.04 15.65 -9.90
CA PRO A 318 -18.38 15.58 -8.59
C PRO A 318 -18.96 16.51 -7.51
N ARG A 319 -19.92 17.40 -7.85
CA ARG A 319 -20.74 18.14 -6.87
C ARG A 319 -21.54 17.24 -5.93
N LEU A 320 -21.65 15.95 -6.21
CA LEU A 320 -22.24 14.98 -5.28
C LEU A 320 -21.52 14.94 -3.91
N TRP A 321 -20.19 15.09 -3.92
CA TRP A 321 -19.38 15.15 -2.69
C TRP A 321 -18.52 16.42 -2.58
N GLY A 322 -18.35 17.17 -3.67
CA GLY A 322 -17.63 18.44 -3.72
C GLY A 322 -18.54 19.67 -3.70
N GLY A 323 -17.95 20.84 -3.94
CA GLY A 323 -18.67 22.13 -4.00
C GLY A 323 -18.48 23.03 -2.78
N LEU A 324 -17.58 22.67 -1.85
CA LEU A 324 -17.32 23.45 -0.63
C LEU A 324 -16.22 24.51 -0.80
N MET A 325 -15.53 24.54 -1.94
CA MET A 325 -14.46 25.50 -2.19
C MET A 325 -14.99 26.84 -2.72
N PRO A 326 -14.24 27.94 -2.56
CA PRO A 326 -14.60 29.24 -3.14
C PRO A 326 -14.80 29.18 -4.66
N VAL A 327 -15.63 30.08 -5.18
CA VAL A 327 -15.97 30.12 -6.61
C VAL A 327 -14.72 30.27 -7.49
N ASP A 328 -13.74 31.06 -7.06
CA ASP A 328 -12.53 31.32 -7.83
C ASP A 328 -11.63 30.08 -7.97
N PHE A 329 -11.62 29.18 -6.98
CA PHE A 329 -10.95 27.88 -7.09
C PHE A 329 -11.52 27.06 -8.25
N TYR A 330 -12.86 26.98 -8.37
CA TYR A 330 -13.50 26.25 -9.46
C TYR A 330 -13.40 26.96 -10.82
N LYS A 331 -13.15 28.27 -10.84
CA LYS A 331 -12.82 28.99 -12.09
C LYS A 331 -11.42 28.61 -12.53
N ASP A 332 -10.44 28.67 -11.64
CA ASP A 332 -9.03 28.35 -11.90
C ASP A 332 -8.84 26.90 -12.34
N LEU A 333 -9.47 25.95 -11.62
CA LEU A 333 -9.52 24.54 -12.02
C LEU A 333 -10.03 24.38 -13.45
N ARG A 334 -11.17 25.00 -13.77
CA ARG A 334 -11.77 24.91 -15.12
C ARG A 334 -10.89 25.57 -16.18
N GLN A 335 -10.26 26.69 -15.85
CA GLN A 335 -9.33 27.37 -16.74
C GLN A 335 -8.17 26.44 -17.13
N THR A 336 -7.50 25.91 -16.11
CA THR A 336 -6.32 25.06 -16.23
C THR A 336 -6.59 23.78 -17.03
N ILE A 337 -7.62 23.00 -16.65
CA ILE A 337 -7.83 21.68 -17.26
C ILE A 337 -8.50 21.77 -18.63
N LYS A 338 -9.44 22.71 -18.82
CA LYS A 338 -10.28 22.75 -20.03
C LYS A 338 -9.63 23.57 -21.13
N TYR A 339 -9.09 24.74 -20.83
CA TYR A 339 -8.58 25.65 -21.85
C TYR A 339 -7.06 25.57 -21.97
N ASP A 340 -6.34 25.56 -20.84
CA ASP A 340 -4.87 25.55 -20.86
C ASP A 340 -4.31 24.14 -21.11
N ARG A 341 -5.17 23.11 -21.03
CA ARG A 341 -4.84 21.68 -21.24
C ARG A 341 -3.74 21.18 -20.29
N GLN A 342 -3.67 21.73 -19.09
CA GLN A 342 -2.68 21.36 -18.07
C GLN A 342 -3.31 20.57 -16.93
N ALA A 343 -2.48 19.79 -16.24
CA ALA A 343 -2.90 19.13 -15.01
C ALA A 343 -3.02 20.17 -13.88
N PHE A 344 -4.14 20.15 -13.17
CA PHE A 344 -4.36 20.96 -11.97
C PHE A 344 -4.08 20.13 -10.73
N CYS A 345 -3.38 20.71 -9.75
CA CYS A 345 -3.19 20.13 -8.42
C CYS A 345 -3.67 21.14 -7.38
N GLY A 346 -4.50 20.71 -6.43
CA GLY A 346 -4.96 21.59 -5.37
C GLY A 346 -5.59 20.83 -4.22
N GLU A 347 -5.62 21.43 -3.05
CA GLU A 347 -6.35 20.90 -1.92
C GLU A 347 -7.84 21.20 -2.05
N ILE A 348 -8.66 20.22 -1.70
CA ILE A 348 -10.11 20.34 -1.74
C ILE A 348 -10.73 19.87 -0.42
N LYS A 349 -11.79 20.57 -0.01
CA LYS A 349 -12.67 20.14 1.06
C LYS A 349 -13.91 19.50 0.45
N ASN A 350 -14.18 18.26 0.85
CA ASN A 350 -15.29 17.46 0.35
C ASN A 350 -16.16 16.95 1.51
N ARG A 351 -17.38 16.50 1.17
CA ARG A 351 -18.35 15.93 2.09
C ARG A 351 -18.82 14.58 1.60
N ARG A 352 -18.68 13.56 2.44
CA ARG A 352 -19.11 12.18 2.16
C ARG A 352 -20.64 12.09 2.18
N LYS A 353 -21.17 10.98 1.65
CA LYS A 353 -22.60 10.66 1.69
C LYS A 353 -23.21 10.69 3.11
N ASN A 354 -22.44 10.29 4.11
CA ASN A 354 -22.82 10.32 5.52
C ASN A 354 -22.68 11.71 6.19
N GLN A 355 -22.47 12.77 5.41
CA GLN A 355 -22.26 14.17 5.84
C GLN A 355 -20.93 14.48 6.52
N SER A 356 -20.04 13.49 6.73
CA SER A 356 -18.70 13.77 7.27
C SER A 356 -17.83 14.52 6.26
N GLU A 357 -17.09 15.51 6.72
CA GLU A 357 -16.19 16.31 5.90
C GLU A 357 -14.77 15.74 5.94
N TYR A 358 -14.07 15.84 4.81
CA TYR A 358 -12.68 15.43 4.67
C TYR A 358 -11.90 16.40 3.78
N TYR A 359 -10.59 16.42 3.96
CA TYR A 359 -9.68 17.16 3.10
C TYR A 359 -8.95 16.17 2.21
N ALA A 360 -8.82 16.51 0.94
CA ALA A 360 -8.07 15.72 -0.02
C ALA A 360 -7.11 16.58 -0.83
N LEU A 361 -5.96 16.00 -1.18
CA LEU A 361 -5.13 16.53 -2.25
C LEU A 361 -5.68 15.98 -3.57
N MET A 362 -6.20 16.88 -4.40
CA MET A 362 -6.81 16.56 -5.68
C MET A 362 -5.83 16.85 -6.82
N ARG A 363 -5.73 15.92 -7.76
CA ARG A 363 -5.09 16.13 -9.06
C ARG A 363 -6.06 15.82 -10.17
N VAL A 364 -6.23 16.74 -11.11
CA VAL A 364 -7.11 16.58 -12.28
C VAL A 364 -6.30 16.78 -13.55
N SER A 365 -6.31 15.81 -14.46
CA SER A 365 -5.58 15.88 -15.73
C SER A 365 -6.55 15.75 -16.92
N PRO A 366 -6.36 16.55 -17.98
CA PRO A 366 -7.12 16.38 -19.22
C PRO A 366 -6.74 15.08 -19.92
N ILE A 367 -7.74 14.43 -20.51
CA ILE A 367 -7.57 13.26 -21.37
C ILE A 367 -7.69 13.74 -22.80
N ILE A 368 -6.61 13.59 -23.56
CA ILE A 368 -6.49 14.04 -24.95
C ILE A 368 -6.29 12.81 -25.82
N ASN A 369 -7.02 12.72 -26.94
CA ASN A 369 -6.88 11.62 -27.88
C ASN A 369 -5.75 11.83 -28.88
N ALA A 370 -5.52 10.86 -29.77
CA ALA A 370 -4.45 10.90 -30.77
C ALA A 370 -4.59 12.05 -31.80
N ASN A 371 -5.77 12.67 -31.90
CA ASN A 371 -6.05 13.81 -32.78
C ASN A 371 -5.97 15.15 -32.02
N ASP A 372 -5.36 15.18 -30.83
CA ASP A 372 -5.23 16.35 -29.96
C ASP A 372 -6.59 16.92 -29.46
N ALA A 373 -7.64 16.11 -29.53
CA ALA A 373 -8.96 16.49 -29.02
C ALA A 373 -9.10 16.11 -27.54
N LEU A 374 -9.58 17.06 -26.72
CA LEU A 374 -9.98 16.77 -25.34
C LEU A 374 -11.24 15.92 -25.34
N ILE A 375 -11.15 14.75 -24.71
CA ILE A 375 -12.24 13.78 -24.62
C ILE A 375 -12.77 13.61 -23.19
N GLY A 376 -12.09 14.14 -22.19
CA GLY A 376 -12.54 14.07 -20.80
C GLY A 376 -11.48 14.49 -19.79
N PHE A 377 -11.71 14.15 -18.52
CA PHE A 377 -10.79 14.42 -17.42
C PHE A 377 -10.64 13.18 -16.54
N VAL A 378 -9.43 12.97 -15.99
CA VAL A 378 -9.18 12.01 -14.92
C VAL A 378 -8.81 12.77 -13.65
N ALA A 379 -9.49 12.44 -12.55
CA ALA A 379 -9.26 13.01 -11.24
C ALA A 379 -8.81 11.94 -10.26
N THR A 380 -7.77 12.25 -9.49
CA THR A 380 -7.32 11.44 -8.35
C THR A 380 -7.39 12.25 -7.07
N GLU A 381 -7.84 11.64 -5.99
CA GLU A 381 -7.86 12.26 -4.67
C GLU A 381 -7.14 11.38 -3.64
N GLU A 382 -6.33 12.01 -2.80
CA GLU A 382 -5.70 11.38 -1.64
C GLU A 382 -6.17 12.10 -0.38
N GLU A 383 -6.74 11.36 0.57
CA GLU A 383 -7.24 11.96 1.80
C GLU A 383 -6.08 12.36 2.72
N VAL A 384 -6.03 13.64 3.10
CA VAL A 384 -5.00 14.21 3.98
C VAL A 384 -5.57 14.64 5.33
N THR A 385 -6.77 14.19 5.69
CA THR A 385 -7.49 14.59 6.92
C THR A 385 -6.68 14.35 8.20
N ILE A 386 -5.98 13.20 8.31
CA ILE A 386 -5.15 12.87 9.48
C ILE A 386 -3.92 13.79 9.52
N GLN A 387 -3.26 13.99 8.38
CA GLN A 387 -2.07 14.83 8.31
C GLN A 387 -2.39 16.29 8.64
N LYS A 388 -3.54 16.81 8.16
CA LYS A 388 -4.07 18.13 8.53
C LYS A 388 -4.37 18.25 10.02
N ARG A 389 -4.93 17.21 10.66
CA ARG A 389 -5.16 17.20 12.11
C ARG A 389 -3.84 17.24 12.87
N ILE A 390 -2.86 16.44 12.47
CA ILE A 390 -1.54 16.44 13.08
C ILE A 390 -0.84 17.80 12.90
N GLU A 391 -0.88 18.40 11.71
CA GLU A 391 -0.30 19.72 11.45
C GLU A 391 -0.99 20.82 12.27
N LYS A 392 -2.31 20.78 12.37
CA LYS A 392 -3.07 21.72 13.19
C LYS A 392 -2.78 21.53 14.67
N ASP A 393 -2.83 20.30 15.18
CA ASP A 393 -2.55 19.99 16.58
C ASP A 393 -1.11 20.36 16.95
N LEU A 394 -0.15 20.15 16.04
CA LEU A 394 1.24 20.59 16.20
C LEU A 394 1.35 22.11 16.19
N GLY A 395 0.60 22.81 15.34
CA GLY A 395 0.53 24.27 15.31
C GLY A 395 -0.06 24.87 16.59
N ASP A 396 -1.19 24.31 17.05
CA ASP A 396 -1.87 24.72 18.28
C ASP A 396 -0.98 24.42 19.51
N ALA A 397 -0.34 23.25 19.56
CA ALA A 397 0.62 22.90 20.60
C ALA A 397 1.86 23.80 20.58
N ARG A 398 2.36 24.18 19.38
CA ARG A 398 3.49 25.10 19.23
C ARG A 398 3.13 26.50 19.72
N MET A 399 1.96 27.02 19.38
CA MET A 399 1.48 28.31 19.89
C MET A 399 1.29 28.27 21.40
N ALA A 400 0.68 27.21 21.94
CA ALA A 400 0.53 27.06 23.38
C ALA A 400 1.88 27.00 24.10
N ALA A 401 2.85 26.24 23.57
CA ALA A 401 4.20 26.20 24.12
C ALA A 401 4.88 27.56 24.06
N GLN A 402 4.73 28.30 22.94
CA GLN A 402 5.33 29.62 22.79
C GLN A 402 4.76 30.64 23.78
N ASN A 403 3.44 30.65 24.00
CA ASN A 403 2.81 31.49 25.01
C ASN A 403 3.31 31.13 26.43
N VAL A 404 3.46 29.84 26.76
CA VAL A 404 4.03 29.41 28.05
C VAL A 404 5.49 29.84 28.20
N PHE A 405 6.28 29.81 27.12
CA PHE A 405 7.65 30.31 27.15
C PHE A 405 7.69 31.83 27.38
N GLU A 406 6.82 32.60 26.74
CA GLU A 406 6.69 34.05 26.96
C GLU A 406 6.28 34.35 28.40
N ASP A 407 5.26 33.67 28.94
CA ASP A 407 4.84 33.81 30.34
C ASP A 407 5.98 33.49 31.34
N LEU A 408 6.78 32.46 31.05
CA LEU A 408 7.94 32.07 31.86
C LEU A 408 9.08 33.09 31.78
N GLU A 409 9.31 33.73 30.63
CA GLU A 409 10.28 34.82 30.50
C GLU A 409 9.85 36.04 31.33
N ASP A 410 8.58 36.43 31.25
CA ASP A 410 8.01 37.51 32.05
C ASP A 410 8.10 37.24 33.56
N GLU A 411 7.81 36.01 33.99
CA GLU A 411 7.90 35.62 35.41
C GLU A 411 9.37 35.61 35.87
N LYS A 412 10.30 35.16 35.03
CA LYS A 412 11.73 35.17 35.31
C LYS A 412 12.28 36.59 35.44
N GLU A 413 11.84 37.53 34.60
CA GLU A 413 12.22 38.94 34.72
C GLU A 413 11.70 39.56 36.03
N LYS A 414 10.44 39.30 36.39
CA LYS A 414 9.87 39.76 37.68
C LYS A 414 10.62 39.19 38.88
N LEU A 415 10.99 37.90 38.84
CA LEU A 415 11.83 37.26 39.85
C LEU A 415 13.22 37.89 39.92
N ALA A 416 13.84 38.18 38.79
CA ALA A 416 15.14 38.85 38.75
C ALA A 416 15.09 40.26 39.34
N GLN A 417 14.04 41.03 39.02
CA GLN A 417 13.81 42.35 39.61
C GLN A 417 13.55 42.29 41.12
N THR A 418 12.74 41.32 41.56
CA THR A 418 12.45 41.10 42.99
C THR A 418 13.73 40.75 43.74
N LYS A 419 14.53 39.81 43.21
CA LYS A 419 15.81 39.43 43.78
C LYS A 419 16.79 40.60 43.84
N ALA A 420 16.90 41.40 42.78
CA ALA A 420 17.75 42.59 42.76
C ALA A 420 17.28 43.65 43.77
N LYS A 421 15.96 43.81 43.95
CA LYS A 421 15.38 44.70 44.95
C LYS A 421 15.66 44.21 46.38
N ASP A 422 15.51 42.92 46.64
CA ASP A 422 15.83 42.32 47.95
C ASP A 422 17.32 42.47 48.27
N GLU A 423 18.21 42.22 47.30
CA GLU A 423 19.65 42.43 47.43
C GLU A 423 19.99 43.91 47.70
N ALA A 424 19.34 44.85 46.99
CA ALA A 424 19.52 46.28 47.20
C ALA A 424 19.02 46.75 48.58
N ILE A 425 17.87 46.26 49.04
CA ILE A 425 17.35 46.53 50.39
C ILE A 425 18.35 46.03 51.43
N LEU A 426 18.79 44.77 51.33
CA LEU A 426 19.75 44.18 52.25
C LEU A 426 21.10 44.90 52.26
N ALA A 427 21.53 45.46 51.13
CA ALA A 427 22.75 46.27 51.02
C ALA A 427 22.57 47.70 51.56
N SER A 428 21.38 48.29 51.44
CA SER A 428 21.07 49.65 51.92
C SER A 428 20.90 49.73 53.44
N ILE A 429 20.62 48.61 54.10
CA ILE A 429 20.57 48.54 55.56
C ILE A 429 22.00 48.75 56.10
N ALA A 430 22.21 49.89 56.76
CA ALA A 430 23.47 50.25 57.43
C ALA A 430 23.76 49.38 58.68
N ALA A 431 22.85 48.48 59.04
CA ALA A 431 23.04 47.45 60.06
C ALA A 431 23.51 46.13 59.45
N GLY A 432 24.34 45.39 60.18
CA GLY A 432 24.64 44.00 59.83
C GLY A 432 23.39 43.13 59.98
N CYS A 433 23.01 42.40 58.93
CA CYS A 433 21.86 41.51 58.92
C CYS A 433 22.31 40.07 58.66
N ILE A 434 21.89 39.16 59.53
CA ILE A 434 22.08 37.73 59.42
C ILE A 434 20.72 37.05 59.61
N ALA A 435 20.34 36.17 58.69
CA ALA A 435 19.18 35.31 58.84
C ALA A 435 19.64 33.87 59.10
N VAL A 436 18.95 33.19 60.01
CA VAL A 436 19.21 31.79 60.40
C VAL A 436 17.97 30.93 60.21
N ASN A 437 18.15 29.65 59.90
CA ASN A 437 17.05 28.69 59.87
C ASN A 437 16.67 28.23 61.30
N LYS A 438 15.60 27.43 61.42
CA LYS A 438 15.12 26.86 62.69
C LYS A 438 16.15 26.03 63.46
N ASN A 439 17.19 25.54 62.79
CA ASN A 439 18.27 24.77 63.40
C ASN A 439 19.44 25.69 63.83
N GLY A 440 19.32 27.01 63.66
CA GLY A 440 20.34 28.00 63.97
C GLY A 440 21.46 28.10 62.93
N GLU A 441 21.28 27.58 61.71
CA GLU A 441 22.27 27.70 60.63
C GLU A 441 22.05 28.99 59.85
N ILE A 442 23.13 29.70 59.53
CA ILE A 442 23.07 30.94 58.76
C ILE A 442 22.63 30.62 57.33
N ILE A 443 21.57 31.30 56.87
CA ILE A 443 21.05 31.19 55.50
C ILE A 443 21.26 32.46 54.68
N LEU A 444 21.50 33.59 55.34
CA LEU A 444 21.80 34.87 54.68
C LEU A 444 22.68 35.73 55.57
N MET A 445 23.61 36.46 54.97
CA MET A 445 24.44 37.45 55.63
C MET A 445 24.70 38.62 54.68
N ASN A 446 24.35 39.85 55.07
CA ASN A 446 24.53 41.02 54.21
C ASN A 446 26.00 41.53 54.22
N LYS A 447 26.38 42.35 53.24
CA LYS A 447 27.74 42.90 53.11
C LYS A 447 28.19 43.74 54.31
N THR A 448 27.25 44.41 54.97
CA THR A 448 27.53 45.17 56.19
C THR A 448 27.95 44.23 57.33
N ALA A 449 27.25 43.11 57.52
CA ALA A 449 27.62 42.08 58.48
C ALA A 449 28.96 41.40 58.11
N GLU A 450 29.23 41.16 56.82
CA GLU A 450 30.54 40.66 56.38
C GLU A 450 31.68 41.60 56.81
N LYS A 451 31.50 42.91 56.62
CA LYS A 451 32.50 43.90 57.05
C LYS A 451 32.62 44.01 58.57
N MET A 452 31.50 43.94 59.29
CA MET A 452 31.47 44.05 60.75
C MET A 452 32.10 42.84 61.44
N LEU A 453 31.82 41.62 60.94
CA LEU A 453 32.26 40.37 61.57
C LEU A 453 33.56 39.82 60.96
N GLY A 454 33.94 40.26 59.76
CA GLY A 454 35.16 39.81 59.07
C GLY A 454 35.04 38.44 58.40
N TYR A 455 33.85 37.86 58.31
CA TYR A 455 33.57 36.63 57.58
C TYR A 455 32.82 36.93 56.28
N THR A 456 33.13 36.20 55.21
CA THR A 456 32.34 36.29 53.98
C THR A 456 31.05 35.47 54.10
N GLY A 457 29.96 35.88 53.43
CA GLY A 457 28.72 35.12 53.42
C GLY A 457 28.90 33.68 52.94
N LYS A 458 29.85 33.43 52.03
CA LYS A 458 30.21 32.07 51.58
C LYS A 458 30.81 31.19 52.69
N GLU A 459 31.56 31.78 53.62
CA GLU A 459 32.18 31.07 54.75
C GLU A 459 31.22 30.88 55.92
N SER A 460 30.19 31.72 56.01
CA SER A 460 29.24 31.73 57.12
C SER A 460 27.97 30.94 56.83
N ILE A 461 27.46 30.94 55.58
CA ILE A 461 26.23 30.21 55.21
C ILE A 461 26.40 28.71 55.48
N GLY A 462 25.42 28.12 56.17
CA GLY A 462 25.39 26.72 56.59
C GLY A 462 26.04 26.43 57.95
N LYS A 463 26.86 27.36 58.50
CA LYS A 463 27.41 27.22 59.85
C LYS A 463 26.40 27.63 60.92
N LYS A 464 26.58 27.12 62.15
CA LYS A 464 25.77 27.61 63.27
C LYS A 464 26.14 29.05 63.58
N TRP A 465 25.14 29.87 63.89
CA TRP A 465 25.34 31.31 64.12
C TRP A 465 26.41 31.62 65.16
N TYR A 466 26.51 30.80 66.22
CA TYR A 466 27.47 30.99 67.31
C TYR A 466 28.92 30.67 66.92
N GLU A 467 29.17 30.02 65.78
CA GLU A 467 30.51 29.82 65.25
C GLU A 467 31.06 31.09 64.57
N VAL A 468 30.17 32.01 64.22
CA VAL A 468 30.48 33.24 63.48
C VAL A 468 30.29 34.47 64.38
N LEU A 469 29.28 34.46 65.24
CA LEU A 469 28.94 35.54 66.17
C LEU A 469 29.36 35.17 67.61
N HIS A 470 30.46 35.77 68.07
CA HIS A 470 30.94 35.63 69.44
C HIS A 470 30.53 36.87 70.25
N LEU A 471 29.51 36.72 71.10
CA LEU A 471 28.95 37.80 71.91
C LEU A 471 29.66 37.87 73.28
N GLN A 472 29.93 39.08 73.75
CA GLN A 472 30.46 39.36 75.08
C GLN A 472 29.52 40.26 75.89
N ASP A 473 29.58 40.12 77.21
CA ASP A 473 28.93 41.02 78.16
C ASP A 473 29.74 42.32 78.36
N GLU A 474 29.19 43.26 79.15
CA GLU A 474 29.82 44.56 79.45
C GLU A 474 31.15 44.44 80.22
N SER A 475 31.44 43.26 80.79
CA SER A 475 32.71 42.93 81.47
C SER A 475 33.69 42.18 80.56
N CYS A 476 33.42 42.12 79.24
CA CYS A 476 34.20 41.41 78.22
C CYS A 476 34.26 39.88 78.38
N ASN A 477 33.31 39.27 79.10
CA ASN A 477 33.22 37.82 79.18
C ASN A 477 32.39 37.27 78.02
N LEU A 478 32.83 36.15 77.42
CA LEU A 478 32.05 35.45 76.40
C LEU A 478 30.74 34.92 76.98
N ILE A 479 29.64 35.20 76.27
CA ILE A 479 28.31 34.68 76.61
C ILE A 479 28.17 33.29 75.98
N PRO A 480 27.94 32.23 76.77
CA PRO A 480 27.67 30.89 76.24
C PRO A 480 26.46 30.93 75.29
N PRO A 481 26.51 30.26 74.12
CA PRO A 481 25.44 30.31 73.13
C PRO A 481 24.06 29.98 73.71
N GLU A 482 23.99 28.99 74.60
CA GLU A 482 22.77 28.52 75.27
C GLU A 482 22.12 29.54 76.23
N LYS A 483 22.87 30.57 76.63
CA LYS A 483 22.41 31.64 77.52
C LYS A 483 22.16 32.96 76.79
N GLY A 484 22.40 33.00 75.48
CA GLY A 484 22.24 34.19 74.66
C GLY A 484 20.81 34.42 74.18
N ALA A 485 20.48 35.68 73.88
CA ALA A 485 19.15 36.07 73.39
C ALA A 485 18.73 35.35 72.09
N ILE A 486 19.70 35.02 71.22
CA ILE A 486 19.45 34.30 69.95
C ILE A 486 19.03 32.84 70.19
N TYR A 487 19.64 32.15 71.17
CA TYR A 487 19.25 30.79 71.53
C TYR A 487 17.88 30.75 72.20
N ALA A 488 17.58 31.72 73.08
CA ALA A 488 16.25 31.87 73.65
C ALA A 488 15.19 32.11 72.56
N ALA A 489 15.48 32.94 71.56
CA ALA A 489 14.57 33.19 70.44
C ALA A 489 14.35 31.95 69.53
N LEU A 490 15.35 31.08 69.39
CA LEU A 490 15.24 29.84 68.60
C LEU A 490 14.56 28.70 69.37
N SER A 491 14.68 28.68 70.71
CA SER A 491 14.13 27.63 71.58
C SER A 491 12.71 27.93 72.07
N ALA A 492 12.35 29.21 72.21
CA ALA A 492 10.98 29.62 72.45
C ALA A 492 10.26 29.70 71.10
N SER A 493 9.19 28.92 70.91
CA SER A 493 8.28 29.02 69.76
C SER A 493 7.45 30.31 69.80
N ILE A 494 8.09 31.48 69.86
CA ILE A 494 7.47 32.79 69.96
C ILE A 494 7.79 33.57 68.69
N THR A 495 6.77 33.88 67.91
CA THR A 495 6.87 34.27 66.49
C THR A 495 7.14 35.74 66.22
N ASN A 496 7.20 36.62 67.22
CA ASN A 496 7.62 38.01 67.04
C ASN A 496 8.00 38.64 68.38
N THR A 497 9.29 38.86 68.61
CA THR A 497 9.76 39.71 69.69
C THR A 497 10.91 40.55 69.17
N VAL A 498 10.74 41.88 69.16
CA VAL A 498 11.88 42.79 69.11
C VAL A 498 12.51 42.73 70.49
N ILE A 499 13.55 41.92 70.66
CA ILE A 499 14.34 41.92 71.90
C ILE A 499 15.22 43.17 71.85
N ALA A 500 14.64 44.32 72.21
CA ALA A 500 15.41 45.50 72.57
C ALA A 500 16.03 45.22 73.93
N THR A 501 17.21 44.63 73.92
CA THR A 501 18.02 44.48 75.13
C THR A 501 18.55 45.85 75.50
N THR A 502 18.21 46.31 76.71
CA THR A 502 18.83 47.52 77.31
C THR A 502 20.29 47.30 77.69
N THR A 503 20.77 46.06 77.58
CA THR A 503 22.17 45.66 77.76
C THR A 503 22.88 45.71 76.42
N SER A 504 23.96 46.49 76.32
CA SER A 504 24.77 46.55 75.11
C SER A 504 25.63 45.28 75.03
N PHE A 505 25.41 44.43 74.02
CA PHE A 505 26.30 43.29 73.77
C PHE A 505 27.38 43.70 72.78
N TYR A 506 28.62 43.34 73.11
CA TYR A 506 29.77 43.66 72.27
C TYR A 506 30.19 42.43 71.47
N PHE A 507 30.52 42.63 70.20
CA PHE A 507 31.18 41.61 69.39
C PHE A 507 32.68 41.63 69.68
N SER A 508 33.25 40.45 69.93
CA SER A 508 34.69 40.29 70.08
C SER A 508 35.31 39.67 68.84
N ARG A 509 36.31 40.37 68.31
CA ARG A 509 37.21 39.82 67.29
C ARG A 509 38.38 39.13 67.99
N TYR A 510 38.50 37.81 67.82
CA TYR A 510 39.77 37.14 68.06
C TYR A 510 40.74 37.54 66.94
N ASN A 511 41.62 38.50 67.22
CA ASN A 511 42.89 38.55 66.50
C ASN A 511 43.76 37.40 67.03
N SER A 512 44.41 36.67 66.14
CA SER A 512 45.62 35.93 66.53
C SER A 512 46.63 36.89 67.15
#